data_AF-A0A800JGP2-F1
#
_entry.id   AF-A0A800JGP2-F1
#
_cell.length_a   1.000
_cell.length_b   1.000
_cell.length_c   1.000
_cell.angle_alpha   90.00
_cell.angle_beta   90.00
_cell.angle_gamma   90.00
#
_symmetry.space_group_name_H-M   'P 1'
#
loop_
_entity.id
_entity.type
_entity.pdbx_description
1 polymer ?
#
loop_
_entity_poly.entity_id
_entity_poly.type
_entity_poly.pdbx_seq_one_letter_code
_entity_poly.pdbx_strand_id
1 'polypeptide(L)'
;MHDSLSPELKSYLLPLDFFYKSKEIPKPNIEPVDAESLPERERTLLDHDRDMTSTLSNHHNSKLYIEVLECVSNDNYLLRMVVLKSKESQQSVEFGAIGMDLNLFDSDIRNEIEQGVKPLGGLLEQYSVPYKSGPRAFIKIICDELIASLLQVPEGVSLYGRCNELTNPEGFTLADIVEILPVETI
;
A
#
# COMPACT_ATOMS: atom_id res chain seq x y z
N MET A 1 2.33 18.92 9.82
CA MET A 1 3.16 18.69 11.03
C MET A 1 3.72 17.28 10.93
N HIS A 2 4.89 17.11 10.31
CA HIS A 2 5.57 15.81 10.18
C HIS A 2 6.81 15.71 11.10
N ASP A 3 7.08 16.75 11.89
CA ASP A 3 8.29 16.85 12.72
C ASP A 3 8.25 15.99 13.98
N SER A 4 7.09 15.43 14.34
CA SER A 4 6.92 14.54 15.50
C SER A 4 7.03 13.04 15.18
N LEU A 5 7.11 12.63 13.91
CA LEU A 5 7.28 11.21 13.57
C LEU A 5 8.70 10.74 13.83
N SER A 6 8.83 9.50 14.32
CA SER A 6 10.13 8.88 14.52
C SER A 6 10.87 8.73 13.18
N PRO A 7 12.22 8.72 13.17
CA PRO A 7 13.00 8.49 11.95
C PRO A 7 12.63 7.19 11.23
N GLU A 8 12.28 6.15 11.97
CA GLU A 8 11.88 4.85 11.44
C GLU A 8 10.54 4.94 10.71
N LEU A 9 9.52 5.57 11.31
CA LEU A 9 8.25 5.73 10.62
C LEU A 9 8.37 6.60 9.36
N LYS A 10 9.23 7.63 9.41
CA LYS A 10 9.55 8.44 8.21
C LYS A 10 10.18 7.61 7.10
N SER A 11 11.05 6.64 7.42
CA SER A 11 11.61 5.75 6.39
C SER A 11 10.57 4.81 5.81
N TYR A 12 9.64 4.31 6.62
CA TYR A 12 8.57 3.43 6.16
C TYR A 12 7.55 4.16 5.26
N LEU A 13 7.40 5.47 5.41
CA LEU A 13 6.51 6.31 4.61
C LEU A 13 7.15 6.81 3.30
N LEU A 14 8.41 6.45 3.01
CA LEU A 14 9.13 6.96 1.83
C LEU A 14 8.38 6.83 0.49
N PRO A 15 7.71 5.69 0.17
CA PRO A 15 6.95 5.59 -1.07
C PRO A 15 5.84 6.64 -1.16
N LEU A 16 5.09 6.85 -0.07
CA LEU A 16 4.03 7.85 -0.01
C LEU A 16 4.61 9.28 -0.11
N ASP A 17 5.62 9.55 0.70
CA ASP A 17 6.31 10.84 0.78
C ASP A 17 6.86 11.30 -0.58
N PHE A 18 7.35 10.35 -1.38
CA PHE A 18 7.84 10.62 -2.73
C PHE A 18 6.75 11.23 -3.62
N PHE A 19 5.57 10.60 -3.68
CA PHE A 19 4.47 11.07 -4.54
C PHE A 19 3.93 12.43 -4.07
N TYR A 20 3.78 12.63 -2.77
CA TYR A 20 3.39 13.93 -2.21
C TYR A 20 4.38 15.04 -2.58
N LYS A 21 5.68 14.76 -2.44
CA LYS A 21 6.74 15.71 -2.80
C LYS A 21 6.75 15.99 -4.31
N SER A 22 6.58 14.97 -5.15
CA SER A 22 6.59 15.11 -6.61
C SER A 22 5.44 15.98 -7.14
N LYS A 23 4.31 15.97 -6.44
CA LYS A 23 3.10 16.76 -6.75
C LYS A 23 3.09 18.14 -6.12
N GLU A 24 4.10 18.48 -5.32
CA GLU A 24 4.18 19.74 -4.56
C GLU A 24 2.96 19.99 -3.65
N ILE A 25 2.30 18.92 -3.18
CA ILE A 25 1.15 19.01 -2.28
C ILE A 25 1.59 18.79 -0.81
N PRO A 26 0.93 19.47 0.16
CA PRO A 26 1.19 19.23 1.57
C PRO A 26 0.92 17.77 1.94
N LYS A 27 1.83 17.18 2.72
CA LYS A 27 1.64 15.84 3.25
C LYS A 27 0.44 15.79 4.23
N PRO A 28 -0.30 14.68 4.27
CA PRO A 28 -1.44 14.53 5.18
C PRO A 28 -0.96 14.42 6.62
N ASN A 29 -1.88 14.60 7.58
CA ASN A 29 -1.55 14.37 8.98
C ASN A 29 -1.54 12.86 9.25
N ILE A 30 -0.40 12.34 9.69
CA ILE A 30 -0.18 10.93 9.98
C ILE A 30 0.24 10.78 11.44
N GLU A 31 -0.40 9.85 12.13
CA GLU A 31 -0.12 9.50 13.52
C GLU A 31 0.16 7.99 13.63
N PRO A 32 1.20 7.55 14.35
CA PRO A 32 1.40 6.13 14.62
C PRO A 32 0.27 5.60 15.50
N VAL A 33 -0.10 4.34 15.27
CA VAL A 33 -1.12 3.63 16.07
C VAL A 33 -0.59 2.26 16.47
N ASP A 34 -0.82 1.87 17.71
CA ASP A 34 -0.56 0.50 18.16
C ASP A 34 -1.59 -0.47 17.59
N ALA A 35 -1.20 -1.70 17.30
CA ALA A 35 -2.09 -2.71 16.71
C ALA A 35 -3.38 -2.91 17.53
N GLU A 36 -3.29 -2.90 18.86
CA GLU A 36 -4.46 -3.06 19.73
C GLU A 36 -5.39 -1.85 19.75
N SER A 37 -4.93 -0.70 19.26
CA SER A 37 -5.72 0.54 19.16
C SER A 37 -6.39 0.71 17.80
N LEU A 38 -6.14 -0.18 16.84
CA LEU A 38 -6.88 -0.23 15.60
C LEU A 38 -8.34 -0.64 15.87
N PRO A 39 -9.33 -0.04 15.17
CA PRO A 39 -10.69 -0.56 15.21
C PRO A 39 -10.73 -2.00 14.67
N GLU A 40 -11.71 -2.79 15.12
CA GLU A 40 -11.73 -4.25 14.93
C GLU A 40 -11.63 -4.69 13.46
N ARG A 41 -12.34 -4.00 12.56
CA ARG A 41 -12.31 -4.25 11.11
C ARG A 41 -10.90 -4.00 10.58
N GLU A 42 -10.38 -2.80 10.80
CA GLU A 42 -9.07 -2.38 10.32
C GLU A 42 -7.97 -3.27 10.88
N ARG A 43 -8.07 -3.67 12.15
CA ARG A 43 -7.13 -4.62 12.76
C ARG A 43 -7.17 -5.97 12.03
N THR A 44 -8.35 -6.51 11.74
CA THR A 44 -8.49 -7.79 11.02
C THR A 44 -7.87 -7.74 9.62
N LEU A 45 -7.93 -6.58 8.97
CA LEU A 45 -7.42 -6.38 7.62
C LEU A 45 -5.94 -5.97 7.59
N LEU A 46 -5.43 -5.26 8.59
CA LEU A 46 -4.08 -4.69 8.59
C LEU A 46 -3.08 -5.53 9.41
N ASP A 47 -3.48 -6.04 10.57
CA ASP A 47 -2.61 -6.70 11.56
C ASP A 47 -2.44 -8.19 11.25
N HIS A 48 -1.79 -8.48 10.11
CA HIS A 48 -1.47 -9.84 9.68
C HIS A 48 -0.22 -9.92 8.80
N ASP A 49 0.37 -11.10 8.69
CA ASP A 49 1.57 -11.43 7.90
C ASP A 49 1.27 -11.96 6.48
N ARG A 50 0.03 -11.80 6.00
CA ARG A 50 -0.41 -12.14 4.64
C ARG A 50 -0.37 -10.94 3.68
N ASP A 51 -0.46 -11.21 2.38
CA ASP A 51 -0.61 -10.18 1.35
C ASP A 51 -2.00 -9.53 1.37
N MET A 52 -2.02 -8.20 1.24
CA MET A 52 -3.23 -7.40 1.35
C MET A 52 -4.24 -7.67 0.23
N THR A 53 -3.78 -7.89 -1.01
CA THR A 53 -4.67 -8.12 -2.16
C THR A 53 -5.53 -9.36 -1.92
N SER A 54 -4.93 -10.43 -1.43
CA SER A 54 -5.64 -11.68 -1.09
C SER A 54 -6.60 -11.49 0.08
N THR A 55 -6.20 -10.76 1.11
CA THR A 55 -7.06 -10.44 2.27
C THR A 55 -8.30 -9.66 1.85
N LEU A 56 -8.12 -8.59 1.07
CA LEU A 56 -9.22 -7.74 0.63
C LEU A 56 -10.14 -8.44 -0.37
N SER A 57 -9.59 -9.30 -1.25
CA SER A 57 -10.40 -10.10 -2.16
C SER A 57 -11.35 -11.03 -1.40
N ASN A 58 -10.87 -11.66 -0.33
CA ASN A 58 -11.69 -12.50 0.54
C ASN A 58 -12.71 -11.68 1.35
N HIS A 59 -12.30 -10.53 1.91
CA HIS A 59 -13.18 -9.66 2.71
C HIS A 59 -14.34 -9.10 1.89
N HIS A 60 -14.06 -8.61 0.68
CA HIS A 60 -15.08 -8.08 -0.22
C HIS A 60 -15.79 -9.15 -1.06
N ASN A 61 -15.42 -10.43 -0.90
CA ASN A 61 -15.88 -11.55 -1.73
C ASN A 61 -15.89 -11.20 -3.23
N SER A 62 -14.78 -10.62 -3.67
CA SER A 62 -14.68 -9.87 -4.92
C SER A 62 -13.31 -10.07 -5.54
N LYS A 63 -13.27 -10.21 -6.88
CA LYS A 63 -12.00 -10.12 -7.58
C LYS A 63 -11.56 -8.67 -7.61
N LEU A 64 -10.30 -8.41 -7.27
CA LEU A 64 -9.74 -7.07 -7.32
C LEU A 64 -9.05 -6.80 -8.65
N TYR A 65 -8.99 -5.53 -9.03
CA TYR A 65 -8.10 -5.04 -10.07
C TYR A 65 -7.37 -3.81 -9.59
N ILE A 66 -6.20 -3.57 -10.17
CA ILE A 66 -5.35 -2.45 -9.84
C ILE A 66 -5.55 -1.33 -10.84
N GLU A 67 -5.64 -0.10 -10.35
CA GLU A 67 -5.58 1.11 -11.14
C GLU A 67 -4.29 1.84 -10.78
N VAL A 68 -3.36 1.92 -11.73
CA VAL A 68 -2.09 2.64 -11.52
C VAL A 68 -2.32 4.11 -11.79
N LEU A 69 -2.15 4.92 -10.75
CA LEU A 69 -2.29 6.37 -10.82
C LEU A 69 -1.00 7.03 -11.29
N GLU A 70 0.12 6.51 -10.78
CA GLU A 70 1.44 7.03 -11.11
C GLU A 70 2.49 5.93 -10.97
N CYS A 71 3.48 5.96 -11.85
CA CYS A 71 4.59 5.02 -11.85
C CYS A 71 5.86 5.77 -12.24
N VAL A 72 6.88 5.72 -11.38
CA VAL A 72 8.20 6.30 -11.62
C VAL A 72 9.21 5.19 -11.45
N SER A 73 10.03 4.94 -12.46
CA SER A 73 11.05 3.90 -12.43
C SER A 73 12.39 4.39 -12.94
N ASN A 74 13.44 3.72 -12.49
CA ASN A 74 14.76 3.72 -13.10
C ASN A 74 15.20 2.26 -13.33
N ASP A 75 16.46 2.05 -13.69
CA ASP A 75 16.98 0.72 -14.05
C ASP A 75 16.80 -0.35 -12.97
N ASN A 76 16.74 0.06 -11.70
CA ASN A 76 16.84 -0.83 -10.54
C ASN A 76 15.66 -0.69 -9.57
N TYR A 77 14.95 0.43 -9.58
CA TYR A 77 13.89 0.71 -8.62
C TYR A 77 12.63 1.20 -9.33
N LEU A 78 11.48 0.78 -8.81
CA LEU A 78 10.17 1.23 -9.24
C LEU A 78 9.35 1.72 -8.06
N LEU A 79 8.84 2.94 -8.17
CA LEU A 79 7.85 3.53 -7.28
C LEU A 79 6.50 3.57 -8.00
N ARG A 80 5.45 3.17 -7.30
CA ARG A 80 4.09 3.16 -7.85
C ARG A 80 3.07 3.63 -6.84
N MET A 81 2.14 4.45 -7.31
CA MET A 81 0.93 4.83 -6.58
C MET A 81 -0.28 4.19 -7.26
N VAL A 82 -1.11 3.50 -6.48
CA VAL A 82 -2.21 2.67 -6.98
C VAL A 82 -3.47 2.78 -6.14
N VAL A 83 -4.58 2.38 -6.73
CA VAL A 83 -5.81 2.05 -6.02
C VAL A 83 -6.22 0.63 -6.39
N LEU A 84 -6.59 -0.17 -5.39
CA LEU A 84 -7.27 -1.44 -5.63
C LEU A 84 -8.78 -1.21 -5.64
N LYS A 85 -9.45 -1.80 -6.62
CA LYS A 85 -10.91 -1.70 -6.79
C LYS A 85 -11.54 -3.08 -6.88
N SER A 86 -12.73 -3.20 -6.28
CA SER A 86 -13.60 -4.36 -6.45
C SER A 86 -14.12 -4.42 -7.87
N LYS A 87 -14.05 -5.58 -8.55
CA LYS A 87 -14.69 -5.76 -9.86
C LYS A 87 -16.22 -5.73 -9.77
N GLU A 88 -16.76 -6.21 -8.67
CA GLU A 88 -18.20 -6.37 -8.46
C GLU A 88 -18.86 -5.05 -8.09
N SER A 89 -18.30 -4.27 -7.15
CA SER A 89 -18.88 -2.98 -6.73
C SER A 89 -18.28 -1.76 -7.43
N GLN A 90 -17.12 -1.91 -8.08
CA GLN A 90 -16.32 -0.81 -8.64
C GLN A 90 -15.82 0.21 -7.59
N GLN A 91 -15.99 -0.10 -6.29
CA GLN A 91 -15.51 0.75 -5.21
C GLN A 91 -14.03 0.54 -4.97
N SER A 92 -13.35 1.63 -4.60
CA SER A 92 -11.99 1.60 -4.07
C SER A 92 -11.98 0.87 -2.74
N VAL A 93 -11.08 -0.09 -2.58
CA VAL A 93 -10.93 -0.89 -1.36
C VAL A 93 -9.60 -0.67 -0.66
N GLU A 94 -8.63 -0.08 -1.36
CA GLU A 94 -7.31 0.27 -0.82
C GLU A 94 -6.65 1.32 -1.69
N PHE A 95 -5.91 2.23 -1.05
CA PHE A 95 -4.90 3.06 -1.67
C PHE A 95 -3.51 2.53 -1.29
N GLY A 96 -2.62 2.42 -2.28
CA GLY A 96 -1.28 1.89 -2.08
C GLY A 96 -0.19 2.78 -2.67
N ALA A 97 0.89 2.99 -1.91
CA ALA A 97 2.16 3.52 -2.42
C ALA A 97 3.26 2.48 -2.19
N ILE A 98 3.88 2.03 -3.27
CA ILE A 98 4.81 0.89 -3.28
C ILE A 98 6.16 1.33 -3.84
N GLY A 99 7.26 0.98 -3.17
CA GLY A 99 8.61 0.99 -3.73
C GLY A 99 9.13 -0.44 -3.86
N MET A 100 9.73 -0.78 -4.99
CA MET A 100 10.26 -2.12 -5.29
C MET A 100 11.69 -2.06 -5.82
N ASP A 101 12.54 -2.97 -5.35
CA ASP A 101 13.86 -3.22 -5.95
C ASP A 101 13.72 -4.27 -7.07
N LEU A 102 13.83 -3.80 -8.32
CA LEU A 102 13.68 -4.61 -9.52
C LEU A 102 14.81 -5.62 -9.71
N ASN A 103 15.95 -5.47 -9.02
CA ASN A 103 17.07 -6.43 -9.13
C ASN A 103 16.80 -7.75 -8.43
N LEU A 104 15.83 -7.77 -7.51
CA LEU A 104 15.47 -8.96 -6.74
C LEU A 104 14.37 -9.79 -7.43
N PHE A 105 14.02 -9.42 -8.65
CA PHE A 105 12.98 -10.06 -9.45
C PHE A 105 13.57 -10.64 -10.74
N ASP A 106 13.18 -11.87 -11.07
CA ASP A 106 13.51 -12.47 -12.36
C ASP A 106 12.90 -11.65 -13.51
N SER A 107 13.50 -11.75 -14.71
CA SER A 107 13.13 -10.92 -15.85
C SER A 107 11.65 -10.98 -16.22
N ASP A 108 11.03 -12.15 -16.09
CA ASP A 108 9.64 -12.35 -16.50
C ASP A 108 8.66 -11.62 -15.56
N ILE A 109 8.81 -11.79 -14.24
CA ILE A 109 7.99 -11.06 -13.27
C ILE A 109 8.34 -9.56 -13.29
N ARG A 110 9.61 -9.18 -13.45
CA ARG A 110 10.02 -7.79 -13.58
C ARG A 110 9.28 -7.08 -14.72
N ASN A 111 9.19 -7.71 -15.90
CA ASN A 111 8.46 -7.15 -17.04
C ASN A 111 6.97 -6.95 -16.73
N GLU A 112 6.33 -7.88 -16.01
CA GLU A 112 4.92 -7.74 -15.59
C GLU A 112 4.75 -6.68 -14.51
N ILE A 113 5.70 -6.58 -13.56
CA ILE A 113 5.74 -5.49 -12.58
C ILE A 113 5.77 -4.18 -13.33
N GLU A 114 6.73 -3.97 -14.25
CA GLU A 114 6.88 -2.72 -15.02
C GLU A 114 5.62 -2.36 -15.83
N GLN A 115 4.90 -3.34 -16.39
CA GLN A 115 3.63 -3.10 -17.11
C GLN A 115 2.52 -2.56 -16.21
N GLY A 116 2.51 -2.91 -14.92
CA GLY A 116 1.57 -2.37 -13.94
C GLY A 116 0.11 -2.78 -14.11
N VAL A 117 -0.15 -3.90 -14.79
CA VAL A 117 -1.53 -4.37 -15.05
C VAL A 117 -2.08 -5.23 -13.90
N LYS A 118 -1.20 -5.88 -13.13
CA LYS A 118 -1.57 -6.78 -12.02
C LYS A 118 -1.02 -6.25 -10.69
N PRO A 119 -1.72 -6.52 -9.56
CA PRO A 119 -1.21 -6.22 -8.24
C PRO A 119 0.04 -7.06 -7.92
N LEU A 120 0.95 -6.50 -7.13
CA LEU A 120 2.20 -7.17 -6.76
C LEU A 120 1.95 -8.53 -6.10
N GLY A 121 1.04 -8.60 -5.13
CA GLY A 121 0.68 -9.87 -4.47
C GLY A 121 0.26 -10.96 -5.46
N GLY A 122 -0.55 -10.60 -6.46
CA GLY A 122 -0.97 -11.54 -7.51
C GLY A 122 0.17 -11.97 -8.43
N LEU A 123 1.16 -11.10 -8.69
CA LEU A 123 2.36 -11.46 -9.44
C LEU A 123 3.26 -12.40 -8.63
N LEU A 124 3.47 -12.12 -7.35
CA LEU A 124 4.25 -12.98 -6.45
C LEU A 124 3.65 -14.39 -6.38
N GLU A 125 2.31 -14.49 -6.28
CA GLU A 125 1.60 -15.77 -6.31
C GLU A 125 1.75 -16.48 -7.66
N GLN A 126 1.49 -15.78 -8.78
CA GLN A 126 1.56 -16.35 -10.13
C GLN A 126 2.95 -16.93 -10.44
N TYR A 127 4.00 -16.24 -10.04
CA TYR A 127 5.39 -16.64 -10.28
C TYR A 127 5.97 -17.49 -9.14
N SER A 128 5.18 -17.82 -8.11
CA SER A 128 5.62 -18.59 -6.94
C SER A 128 6.88 -18.01 -6.29
N VAL A 129 6.98 -16.67 -6.26
CA VAL A 129 8.11 -15.97 -5.64
C VAL A 129 8.00 -16.15 -4.13
N PRO A 130 9.02 -16.72 -3.46
CA PRO A 130 8.99 -16.85 -2.01
C PRO A 130 9.20 -15.47 -1.37
N TYR A 131 8.30 -15.07 -0.49
CA TYR A 131 8.43 -13.84 0.28
C TYR A 131 7.80 -13.99 1.67
N LYS A 132 8.17 -13.07 2.56
CA LYS A 132 7.53 -12.87 3.85
C LYS A 132 7.00 -11.45 3.93
N SER A 133 5.73 -11.30 4.31
CA SER A 133 5.15 -10.01 4.66
C SER A 133 5.45 -9.69 6.12
N GLY A 134 5.86 -8.46 6.40
CA GLY A 134 6.10 -7.97 7.75
C GLY A 134 5.54 -6.57 7.94
N PRO A 135 4.34 -6.40 8.52
CA PRO A 135 3.86 -5.09 8.96
C PRO A 135 4.86 -4.48 9.94
N ARG A 136 5.34 -3.26 9.63
CA ARG A 136 6.35 -2.55 10.43
C ARG A 136 5.74 -1.43 11.28
N ALA A 137 4.62 -0.87 10.85
CA ALA A 137 3.89 0.16 11.57
C ALA A 137 2.43 0.19 11.14
N PHE A 138 1.54 0.59 12.05
CA PHE A 138 0.18 1.00 11.73
C PHE A 138 0.06 2.50 11.88
N ILE A 139 -0.77 3.10 11.03
CA ILE A 139 -0.93 4.54 10.96
C ILE A 139 -2.41 4.90 10.93
N LYS A 140 -2.71 6.03 11.55
CA LYS A 140 -3.95 6.78 11.34
C LYS A 140 -3.61 7.99 10.48
N ILE A 141 -4.42 8.23 9.47
CA ILE A 141 -4.26 9.36 8.57
C ILE A 141 -5.54 10.18 8.52
N ILE A 142 -5.41 11.50 8.61
CA ILE A 142 -6.49 12.42 8.26
C ILE A 142 -6.44 12.61 6.75
N CYS A 143 -7.44 12.09 6.04
CA CYS A 143 -7.43 12.13 4.59
C CYS A 143 -7.47 13.58 4.08
N ASP A 144 -6.62 13.84 3.11
CA ASP A 144 -6.60 15.06 2.32
C ASP A 144 -7.42 14.87 1.04
N GLU A 145 -7.49 15.91 0.21
CA GLU A 145 -8.22 15.88 -1.06
C GLU A 145 -7.79 14.72 -1.98
N LEU A 146 -6.48 14.42 -2.04
CA LEU A 146 -5.95 13.36 -2.89
C LEU A 146 -6.49 11.98 -2.46
N ILE A 147 -6.28 11.61 -1.19
CA ILE A 147 -6.71 10.30 -0.69
C ILE A 147 -8.23 10.21 -0.64
N ALA A 148 -8.91 11.29 -0.27
CA ALA A 148 -10.38 11.38 -0.25
C ALA A 148 -10.97 11.08 -1.64
N SER A 149 -10.45 11.72 -2.69
CA SER A 149 -10.91 11.50 -4.06
C SER A 149 -10.65 10.07 -4.54
N LEU A 150 -9.50 9.49 -4.20
CA LEU A 150 -9.11 8.15 -4.66
C LEU A 150 -9.90 7.04 -3.97
N LEU A 151 -10.15 7.20 -2.67
CA LEU A 151 -10.89 6.25 -1.85
C LEU A 151 -12.40 6.51 -1.83
N GLN A 152 -12.89 7.58 -2.47
CA GLN A 152 -14.30 7.96 -2.53
C GLN A 152 -14.91 8.19 -1.14
N VAL A 153 -14.14 8.81 -0.25
CA VAL A 153 -14.54 9.17 1.11
C VAL A 153 -14.55 10.69 1.29
N PRO A 154 -15.29 11.25 2.26
CA PRO A 154 -15.22 12.68 2.55
C PRO A 154 -13.82 13.10 3.00
N GLU A 155 -13.37 14.30 2.63
CA GLU A 155 -12.11 14.87 3.15
C GLU A 155 -12.17 15.06 4.68
N GLY A 156 -11.03 14.90 5.35
CA GLY A 156 -10.89 15.10 6.79
C GLY A 156 -11.34 13.91 7.65
N VAL A 157 -11.84 12.82 7.06
CA VAL A 157 -12.12 11.60 7.83
C VAL A 157 -10.82 10.91 8.24
N SER A 158 -10.87 10.22 9.38
CA SER A 158 -9.77 9.38 9.83
C SER A 158 -9.82 8.03 9.12
N LEU A 159 -8.73 7.69 8.44
CA LEU A 159 -8.51 6.37 7.86
C LEU A 159 -7.38 5.66 8.58
N TYR A 160 -7.28 4.35 8.38
CA TYR A 160 -6.22 3.53 8.93
C TYR A 160 -5.46 2.81 7.83
N GLY A 161 -4.18 2.61 8.08
CA GLY A 161 -3.30 1.95 7.15
C GLY A 161 -2.14 1.25 7.85
N ARG A 162 -1.31 0.60 7.05
CA ARG A 162 -0.07 0.00 7.51
C ARG A 162 1.09 0.31 6.59
N CYS A 163 2.28 0.36 7.18
CA CYS A 163 3.52 0.28 6.44
C CYS A 163 4.01 -1.16 6.50
N ASN A 164 4.14 -1.81 5.35
CA ASN A 164 4.49 -3.21 5.22
C ASN A 164 5.82 -3.34 4.47
N GLU A 165 6.55 -4.40 4.79
CA GLU A 165 7.76 -4.79 4.08
C GLU A 165 7.61 -6.21 3.56
N LEU A 166 7.93 -6.41 2.29
CA LEU A 166 8.06 -7.73 1.70
C LEU A 166 9.55 -8.08 1.60
N THR A 167 9.94 -9.21 2.20
CA THR A 167 11.33 -9.69 2.17
C THR A 167 11.43 -11.04 1.48
N ASN A 168 12.53 -11.29 0.77
CA ASN A 168 12.84 -12.60 0.24
C ASN A 168 13.40 -13.54 1.35
N PRO A 169 13.61 -14.84 1.10
CA PRO A 169 14.14 -15.77 2.11
C PRO A 169 15.53 -15.44 2.64
N GLU A 170 16.31 -14.65 1.90
CA GLU A 170 17.64 -14.18 2.28
C GLU A 170 17.59 -12.92 3.16
N GLY A 171 16.41 -12.33 3.33
CA GLY A 171 16.18 -11.12 4.14
C GLY A 171 16.33 -9.81 3.37
N PHE A 172 16.46 -9.84 2.04
CA PHE A 172 16.49 -8.64 1.21
C PHE A 172 15.06 -8.11 0.98
N THR A 173 14.89 -6.79 1.10
CA THR A 173 13.61 -6.11 0.90
C THR A 173 13.24 -6.06 -0.59
N LEU A 174 12.21 -6.82 -0.96
CA LEU A 174 11.59 -6.82 -2.28
C LEU A 174 10.78 -5.55 -2.50
N ALA A 175 9.99 -5.16 -1.49
CA ALA A 175 9.11 -4.01 -1.56
C ALA A 175 8.84 -3.36 -0.20
N ASP A 176 8.76 -2.04 -0.20
CA ASP A 176 8.21 -1.21 0.87
C ASP A 176 6.84 -0.70 0.44
N ILE A 177 5.82 -0.85 1.29
CA ILE A 177 4.43 -0.57 0.93
C ILE A 177 3.77 0.27 2.02
N VAL A 178 3.07 1.32 1.63
CA VAL A 178 2.11 2.06 2.46
C VAL A 178 0.71 1.77 1.92
N GLU A 179 -0.14 1.16 2.75
CA GLU A 179 -1.50 0.71 2.38
C GLU A 179 -2.50 1.45 3.27
N ILE A 180 -3.55 2.02 2.71
CA ILE A 180 -4.58 2.78 3.42
C ILE A 180 -5.95 2.26 3.02
N LEU A 181 -6.78 1.91 4.01
CA LEU A 181 -8.12 1.40 3.80
C LEU A 181 -9.16 2.53 3.83
N PRO A 182 -10.19 2.48 2.96
CA PRO A 182 -11.33 3.38 3.05
C PRO A 182 -12.19 3.03 4.27
N VAL A 183 -12.97 4.00 4.74
CA VAL A 183 -14.13 3.69 5.59
C VAL A 183 -15.15 2.92 4.76
N GLU A 184 -15.71 1.85 5.33
CA GLU A 184 -16.84 1.19 4.69
C GLU A 184 -18.06 2.12 4.71
N THR A 185 -18.66 2.32 3.54
CA THR A 185 -19.94 3.02 3.45
C THR A 185 -21.02 1.98 3.78
N ILE A 186 -21.76 2.21 4.86
CA ILE A 186 -22.93 1.40 5.27
C ILE A 186 -24.03 1.50 4.21
#